data_AF-A0A6P5KXB0-F1
#
_entry.id   AF-A0A6P5KXB0-F1
#
_cell.length_a   1.000
_cell.length_b   1.000
_cell.length_c   1.000
_cell.angle_alpha   90.00
_cell.angle_beta   90.00
_cell.angle_gamma   90.00
#
_symmetry.space_group_name_H-M   'P 1'
#
loop_
_entity.id
_entity.type
_entity.pdbx_description
1 polymer ?
#
loop_
_entity_poly.entity_id
_entity_poly.type
_entity_poly.pdbx_seq_one_letter_code
_entity_poly.pdbx_strand_id
1 'polypeptide(L)' 'MGMAVSSDSCRSLKSPYIAVTLKVADQSGQITNKSFEMTIPQFQYFFKQFKEMAAVIETV' A
#
# COMPACT_ATOMS: atom_id res chain seq x y z
N MET A 1 7.29 31.50 -4.76
CA MET A 1 5.93 31.29 -4.20
C MET A 1 5.60 29.80 -4.35
N GLY A 2 6.01 28.97 -3.40
CA GLY A 2 5.71 27.53 -3.41
C GLY A 2 4.77 27.23 -2.27
N MET A 3 3.55 26.78 -2.57
CA MET A 3 2.58 26.39 -1.57
C MET A 3 2.87 24.94 -1.17
N ALA A 4 3.27 24.71 0.08
CA ALA A 4 3.30 23.37 0.66
C ALA A 4 1.92 23.09 1.25
N VAL A 5 1.18 22.15 0.65
CA VAL A 5 -0.10 21.69 1.16
C VAL A 5 0.20 20.50 2.09
N SER A 6 0.18 20.72 3.40
CA SER A 6 -0.02 19.61 4.35
C SER A 6 -1.52 19.41 4.50
N SER A 7 -2.03 18.23 4.18
CA SER A 7 -3.46 17.97 4.36
C SER A 7 -3.80 17.85 5.85
N ASP A 8 -4.73 18.67 6.32
CA ASP A 8 -5.36 18.59 7.65
C ASP A 8 -6.18 17.30 7.88
N SER A 9 -6.18 16.35 6.93
CA SER A 9 -6.59 14.96 7.19
C SER A 9 -5.55 14.16 7.99
N CYS A 10 -4.62 14.83 8.66
CA CYS A 10 -3.75 14.32 9.72
C CYS A 10 -4.50 13.83 10.98
N ARG A 11 -5.72 13.28 10.84
CA ARG A 11 -6.51 12.75 11.96
C ARG A 11 -5.82 11.57 12.66
N SER A 12 -4.77 11.02 12.05
CA SER A 12 -4.00 9.87 12.55
C SER A 12 -2.50 10.13 12.75
N LEU A 13 -1.99 11.37 12.77
CA LEU A 13 -0.56 11.64 13.04
C LEU A 13 -0.06 11.06 14.40
N LYS A 14 -0.97 10.64 15.28
CA LYS A 14 -0.68 9.98 16.56
C LYS A 14 -0.84 8.46 16.55
N SER A 15 -1.20 7.85 15.42
CA SER A 15 -1.45 6.41 15.32
C SER A 15 -0.53 5.78 14.28
N PRO A 16 0.09 4.63 14.57
CA PRO A 16 0.95 3.95 13.61
C PRO A 16 0.14 3.53 12.36
N TYR A 17 0.76 3.71 11.21
CA TYR A 17 0.24 3.28 9.91
C TYR A 17 1.32 2.54 9.14
N ILE A 18 0.90 1.73 8.18
CA ILE A 18 1.77 1.01 7.25
C ILE A 18 1.67 1.70 5.90
N ALA A 19 2.80 2.12 5.36
CA ALA A 19 2.90 2.62 3.99
C ALA A 19 3.52 1.54 3.10
N VAL A 20 2.83 1.19 2.01
CA VAL A 20 3.29 0.22 1.02
C VAL A 20 3.56 0.95 -0.29
N THR A 21 4.71 0.70 -0.90
CA THR A 21 5.01 1.16 -2.27
C THR A 21 5.33 -0.03 -3.14
N LEU A 22 4.54 -0.21 -4.19
CA LEU A 22 4.71 -1.23 -5.21
C LEU A 22 5.44 -0.60 -6.40
N LYS A 23 6.53 -1.24 -6.83
CA LYS A 23 7.19 -0.93 -8.10
C LYS A 23 6.75 -1.96 -9.13
N VAL A 24 6.07 -1.51 -10.18
CA VAL A 24 5.50 -2.40 -11.20
C VAL A 24 6.09 -2.02 -12.54
N ALA A 25 6.69 -2.98 -13.23
CA ALA A 25 7.07 -2.83 -14.63
C ALA A 25 5.85 -3.13 -15.52
N ASP A 26 5.55 -2.25 -16.47
CA ASP A 26 4.59 -2.55 -17.52
C ASP A 26 5.20 -3.43 -18.62
N GLN A 27 4.42 -3.75 -19.65
CA GLN A 27 4.87 -4.59 -20.78
C GLN A 27 6.03 -3.98 -21.58
N SER A 28 6.24 -2.68 -21.49
CA SER A 28 7.37 -1.97 -22.13
C SER A 28 8.62 -1.92 -21.26
N GLY A 29 8.53 -2.43 -20.02
CA GLY A 29 9.60 -2.35 -19.03
C GLY A 29 9.65 -1.02 -18.26
N GLN A 30 8.70 -0.10 -18.48
CA GLN A 30 8.63 1.12 -17.70
C GLN A 30 8.15 0.84 -16.29
N ILE A 31 8.90 1.35 -15.31
CA ILE A 31 8.60 1.17 -13.89
C ILE A 31 7.67 2.28 -13.42
N THR A 32 6.48 1.92 -12.94
CA THR A 32 5.56 2.82 -12.25
C THR A 32 5.50 2.47 -10.77
N ASN A 33 5.48 3.51 -9.93
CA ASN A 33 5.27 3.35 -8.49
C ASN A 33 3.79 3.53 -8.15
N LYS A 34 3.25 2.64 -7.32
CA LYS A 34 1.92 2.75 -6.72
C LYS A 34 2.06 2.68 -5.21
N SER A 35 1.58 3.69 -4.51
CA SER A 35 1.71 3.78 -3.05
C SER A 35 0.35 3.91 -2.39
N PHE A 36 0.20 3.28 -1.23
CA PHE A 36 -1.00 3.36 -0.41
C PHE A 36 -0.66 3.18 1.07
N GLU A 37 -1.52 3.71 1.92
CA GLU A 37 -1.39 3.65 3.37
C GLU A 37 -2.55 2.86 3.96
N MET A 38 -2.29 2.17 5.07
CA MET A 38 -3.31 1.43 5.80
C MET A 38 -3.03 1.44 7.30
N THR A 39 -4.11 1.30 8.07
CA THR A 39 -4.03 1.05 9.51
C THR A 39 -3.51 -0.36 9.80
N ILE A 40 -3.03 -0.60 11.03
CA ILE A 40 -2.57 -1.94 11.45
C ILE A 40 -3.67 -3.02 11.28
N PRO A 41 -4.95 -2.83 11.68
CA PRO A 41 -5.98 -3.83 11.45
C PRO A 41 -6.24 -4.12 9.96
N GLN A 42 -6.19 -3.09 9.11
CA GLN A 42 -6.29 -3.27 7.67
C GLN A 42 -5.12 -4.08 7.11
N PHE A 43 -3.90 -3.89 7.63
CA PHE A 43 -2.74 -4.70 7.26
C PHE A 43 -2.88 -6.16 7.67
N GLN A 44 -3.39 -6.44 8.88
CA GLN A 44 -3.64 -7.81 9.33
C GLN A 44 -4.64 -8.53 8.41
N TYR A 45 -5.71 -7.83 8.01
CA TYR A 45 -6.67 -8.34 7.04
C TYR A 45 -6.01 -8.57 5.67
N PHE A 46 -5.29 -7.57 5.16
CA PHE A 46 -4.56 -7.67 3.89
C PHE A 46 -3.60 -8.86 3.87
N PHE A 47 -2.82 -9.08 4.94
CA PHE A 47 -1.91 -10.20 5.08
C PHE A 47 -2.62 -11.55 5.01
N LYS A 48 -3.77 -11.69 5.68
CA LYS A 48 -4.57 -12.92 5.62
C LYS A 48 -5.05 -13.18 4.19
N GLN A 49 -5.62 -12.17 3.53
CA GLN A 49 -6.09 -12.28 2.15
C GLN A 49 -4.95 -12.60 1.17
N PHE A 50 -3.77 -12.01 1.38
CA PHE A 50 -2.60 -12.27 0.55
C PHE A 50 -2.13 -13.72 0.69
N LYS A 51 -2.16 -14.30 1.89
CA LYS A 51 -1.85 -15.73 2.10
C LYS A 51 -2.86 -16.66 1.44
N GLU A 52 -4.15 -16.33 1.52
CA GLU A 52 -5.21 -17.09 0.83
C GLU A 52 -5.01 -17.06 -0.68
N MET A 53 -4.70 -15.88 -1.25
CA MET A 53 -4.37 -15.73 -2.66
C MET A 53 -3.12 -16.53 -3.07
N ALA A 54 -2.06 -16.49 -2.26
CA ALA A 54 -0.84 -17.26 -2.51
C ALA A 54 -1.13 -18.76 -2.56
N ALA A 55 -1.92 -19.28 -1.62
CA ALA A 55 -2.31 -20.69 -1.60
C ALA A 55 -3.09 -21.10 -2.86
N VAL A 56 -3.95 -20.24 -3.40
CA VAL A 56 -4.66 -20.51 -4.66
C VAL A 56 -3.68 -20.56 -5.85
N ILE A 57 -2.71 -19.66 -5.90
CA ILE A 57 -1.72 -19.62 -6.99
C ILE A 57 -0.78 -20.83 -6.95
N GLU A 58 -0.43 -21.32 -5.75
CA GLU A 58 0.42 -22.51 -5.59
C GLU A 58 -0.26 -23.82 -6.01
N THR A 59 -1.59 -23.85 -6.15
CA THR A 59 -2.34 -25.06 -6.51
C THR A 59 -2.40 -25.35 -8.02
N VAL A 60 -1.58 -24.68 -8.84
CA VAL A 60 -1.54 -24.82 -10.31
C VAL A 60 -0.22 -25.39 -10.79
#